data_AF-A0A1Y1MW62-F1
#
_entry.id   AF-A0A1Y1MW62-F1
#
_cell.length_a   1.000
_cell.length_b   1.000
_cell.length_c   1.000
_cell.angle_alpha   90.00
_cell.angle_beta   90.00
_cell.angle_gamma   90.00
#
_symmetry.space_group_name_H-M   'P 1'
#
loop_
_entity.id
_entity.type
_entity.pdbx_description
1 polymer ?
#
loop_
_entity_poly.entity_id
_entity_poly.type
_entity_poly.pdbx_seq_one_letter_code
_entity_poly.pdbx_strand_id
1 'polypeptide(L)'
;PKSISPVMGASPARTRGGVPYSEVDMLEATHRGLHKFIPRHEDEIEVEIGDPIYVQKEADDLWSEGVNLRTARIGIFPSAYAVDSDYSDWDSTCEHGRRERYLLGYLG
;
A
#
# COMPACT_ATOMS: atom_id res chain seq x y z
N PRO A 1 8.28 23.02 22.80
CA PRO A 1 7.37 21.90 23.11
C PRO A 1 7.47 20.79 22.04
N LYS A 2 8.13 19.68 22.39
CA LYS A 2 8.21 18.49 21.51
C LYS A 2 6.87 17.77 21.61
N SER A 3 6.16 17.64 20.49
CA SER A 3 4.83 17.02 20.44
C SER A 3 4.92 15.55 20.87
N ILE A 4 4.17 15.22 21.91
CA ILE A 4 4.02 13.87 22.44
C ILE A 4 3.07 13.08 21.53
N SER A 5 3.59 12.10 20.80
CA SER A 5 2.76 11.10 20.12
C SER A 5 2.06 10.24 21.18
N PRO A 6 0.76 9.91 21.05
CA PRO A 6 0.12 8.98 21.96
C PRO A 6 0.62 7.56 21.67
N VAL A 7 1.09 6.89 22.72
CA VAL A 7 1.35 5.46 22.77
C VAL A 7 0.02 4.74 23.00
N MET A 8 -0.45 3.92 22.06
CA MET A 8 -1.53 2.91 22.25
C MET A 8 -1.76 2.22 20.89
N GLY A 9 -1.72 0.90 20.73
CA GLY A 9 -1.55 -0.20 21.66
C GLY A 9 -0.96 -1.43 20.97
N ALA A 10 -0.42 -2.35 21.77
CA ALA A 10 0.25 -3.54 21.29
C ALA A 10 -0.69 -4.42 20.45
N SER A 11 -0.46 -4.48 19.14
CA SER A 11 -0.83 -5.63 18.32
C SER A 11 -0.09 -6.86 18.85
N PRO A 12 -0.72 -8.06 18.91
CA PRO A 12 -0.04 -9.26 19.38
C PRO A 12 1.15 -9.51 18.45
N ALA A 13 2.35 -9.42 19.02
CA ALA A 13 3.60 -9.57 18.29
C ALA A 13 3.67 -10.97 17.66
N ARG A 14 3.32 -11.09 16.37
CA ARG A 14 4.03 -12.04 15.50
C ARG A 14 5.48 -11.58 15.52
N THR A 15 6.36 -12.46 15.93
CA THR A 15 7.78 -12.21 16.13
C THR A 15 8.43 -11.63 14.88
N ARG A 16 8.50 -10.29 14.84
CA ARG A 16 9.70 -9.47 14.66
C ARG A 16 10.84 -10.16 13.90
N GLY A 17 10.68 -10.26 12.59
CA GLY A 17 11.65 -10.85 11.67
C GLY A 17 10.94 -11.08 10.35
N GLY A 18 11.61 -10.79 9.23
CA GLY A 18 10.99 -10.85 7.90
C GLY A 18 10.18 -12.13 7.66
N VAL A 19 9.12 -12.02 6.87
CA VAL A 19 8.37 -13.19 6.43
C VAL A 19 9.30 -14.11 5.63
N PRO A 20 9.24 -15.44 5.83
CA PRO A 20 10.04 -16.34 5.02
C PRO A 20 9.67 -16.16 3.55
N TYR A 21 10.67 -16.14 2.67
CA TYR A 21 10.45 -15.92 1.22
C TYR A 21 9.42 -16.89 0.62
N SER A 22 9.30 -18.11 1.14
CA SER A 22 8.28 -19.07 0.73
C SER A 22 6.83 -18.60 0.98
N GLU A 23 6.61 -17.80 2.02
CA GLU A 23 5.30 -17.21 2.31
C GLU A 23 5.06 -15.96 1.46
N VAL A 24 6.10 -15.18 1.17
CA VAL A 24 6.06 -14.02 0.25
C VAL A 24 5.67 -14.42 -1.16
N ASP A 25 6.19 -15.54 -1.67
CA ASP A 25 5.93 -16.03 -3.03
C ASP A 25 4.44 -16.36 -3.25
N MET A 26 3.70 -16.68 -2.19
CA MET A 26 2.27 -16.94 -2.23
C MET A 26 1.41 -15.67 -2.11
N LEU A 27 2.01 -14.52 -1.80
CA LEU A 27 1.30 -13.25 -1.64
C LEU A 27 1.30 -12.47 -2.95
N GLU A 28 0.11 -12.06 -3.39
CA GLU A 28 -0.05 -11.18 -4.55
C GLU A 28 0.03 -9.70 -4.13
N ALA A 29 0.65 -8.86 -4.94
CA ALA A 29 0.75 -7.43 -4.64
C ALA A 29 -0.61 -6.74 -4.83
N THR A 30 -1.26 -6.35 -3.73
CA THR A 30 -2.52 -5.58 -3.77
C THR A 30 -2.28 -4.09 -3.96
N HIS A 31 -1.08 -3.61 -3.64
CA HIS A 31 -0.72 -2.21 -3.72
C HIS A 31 0.67 -2.01 -4.30
N ARG A 32 0.90 -0.79 -4.78
CA ARG A 32 2.18 -0.32 -5.26
C ARG A 32 2.64 0.91 -4.48
N GLY A 33 3.91 0.94 -4.09
CA GLY A 33 4.49 2.10 -3.42
C GLY A 33 4.43 3.35 -4.29
N LEU A 34 3.90 4.45 -3.76
CA LEU A 34 3.76 5.75 -4.43
C LEU A 34 4.86 6.72 -4.01
N HIS A 35 5.29 6.65 -2.75
CA HIS A 35 6.27 7.56 -2.17
C HIS A 35 7.28 6.82 -1.32
N LYS A 36 8.49 7.40 -1.20
CA LYS A 36 9.53 6.85 -0.35
C LYS A 36 9.21 7.08 1.13
N PHE A 37 9.10 6.01 1.90
CA PHE A 37 8.94 6.03 3.34
C PHE A 37 10.17 5.39 4.01
N ILE A 38 10.77 6.13 4.96
CA ILE A 38 11.93 5.66 5.73
C ILE A 38 11.44 5.34 7.15
N PRO A 39 11.56 4.09 7.61
CA PRO A 39 11.04 3.68 8.90
C PRO A 39 11.80 4.38 10.04
N ARG A 40 11.04 4.88 11.01
CA ARG A 40 11.50 5.55 12.24
C ARG A 40 11.28 4.69 13.48
N HIS A 41 10.35 3.75 13.40
CA HIS A 41 10.03 2.80 14.47
C HIS A 41 10.23 1.35 14.01
N GLU A 42 10.35 0.42 14.96
CA GLU A 42 10.67 -0.99 14.68
C GLU A 42 9.53 -1.75 13.99
N ASP A 43 8.31 -1.26 14.16
CA ASP A 43 7.07 -1.75 13.59
C ASP A 43 6.80 -1.20 12.18
N GLU A 44 7.59 -0.21 11.73
CA GLU A 44 7.44 0.40 10.41
C GLU A 44 8.22 -0.38 9.33
N ILE A 45 7.64 -0.48 8.13
CA ILE A 45 8.33 -1.03 6.95
C ILE A 45 8.79 0.09 6.02
N GLU A 46 9.91 -0.13 5.32
CA GLU A 46 10.30 0.74 4.22
C GLU A 46 9.33 0.61 3.05
N VAL A 47 9.06 1.72 2.37
CA VAL A 47 8.31 1.75 1.11
C VAL A 47 9.13 2.56 0.11
N GLU A 48 9.36 2.01 -1.07
CA GLU A 48 9.93 2.72 -2.21
C GLU A 48 8.91 2.85 -3.34
N ILE A 49 9.15 3.81 -4.24
CA ILE A 49 8.28 4.05 -5.38
C ILE A 49 8.32 2.82 -6.29
N GLY A 50 7.15 2.26 -6.56
CA GLY A 50 6.99 1.08 -7.39
C GLY A 50 7.01 -0.25 -6.63
N ASP A 51 7.23 -0.25 -5.32
CA ASP A 51 7.34 -1.47 -4.52
C ASP A 51 6.04 -2.30 -4.54
N PRO A 52 6.13 -3.62 -4.75
CA PRO A 52 4.99 -4.50 -4.58
C PRO A 52 4.69 -4.68 -3.09
N ILE A 53 3.50 -4.26 -2.67
CA ILE A 53 3.06 -4.32 -1.27
C ILE A 53 1.79 -5.17 -1.20
N TYR A 54 1.79 -6.12 -0.27
CA TYR A 54 0.59 -6.84 0.12
C TYR A 54 0.01 -6.17 1.37
N VAL A 55 -1.10 -5.44 1.20
CA VAL A 55 -1.84 -4.85 2.32
C VAL A 55 -2.75 -5.90 2.93
N GLN A 56 -2.56 -6.17 4.23
CA GLN A 56 -3.38 -7.10 5.01
C GLN A 56 -4.58 -6.40 5.65
N LYS A 57 -4.36 -5.17 6.16
CA LYS A 57 -5.37 -4.41 6.87
C LYS A 57 -5.11 -2.92 6.74
N GLU A 58 -6.15 -2.17 6.42
CA GLU A 58 -6.18 -0.71 6.57
C GLU A 58 -6.87 -0.37 7.90
N ALA A 59 -6.28 0.54 8.67
CA ALA A 59 -6.82 1.03 9.93
C ALA A 59 -7.45 2.41 9.76
N ASP A 60 -8.38 2.75 10.65
CA ASP A 60 -9.14 4.01 10.61
C ASP A 60 -8.27 5.26 10.87
N ASP A 61 -7.02 5.08 11.31
CA ASP A 61 -6.04 6.12 11.62
C ASP A 61 -5.11 6.46 10.44
N LEU A 62 -5.45 6.00 9.22
CA LEU A 62 -4.70 6.21 7.98
C LEU A 62 -3.36 5.46 7.91
N TRP A 63 -3.22 4.40 8.71
CA TRP A 63 -2.13 3.44 8.61
C TRP A 63 -2.61 2.13 8.01
N SER A 64 -1.70 1.49 7.26
CA SER A 64 -1.90 0.16 6.70
C SER A 64 -0.89 -0.80 7.28
N GLU A 65 -1.33 -2.00 7.65
CA GLU A 65 -0.47 -3.14 7.98
C GLU A 65 -0.31 -4.00 6.73
N GLY A 66 0.93 -4.34 6.38
CA GLY A 66 1.21 -5.10 5.19
C GLY A 66 2.60 -5.71 5.14
N VAL A 67 2.89 -6.32 4.01
CA VAL A 67 4.17 -6.93 3.69
C VAL A 67 4.74 -6.22 2.47
N ASN A 68 5.94 -5.66 2.58
CA ASN A 68 6.69 -5.24 1.42
C ASN A 68 7.33 -6.49 0.79
N LEU A 69 6.85 -6.88 -0.38
CA LEU A 69 7.25 -8.12 -1.05
C LEU A 69 8.69 -8.03 -1.59
N ARG A 70 9.23 -6.82 -1.81
CA ARG A 70 10.66 -6.62 -2.18
C ARG A 70 11.59 -6.94 -1.02
N THR A 71 11.24 -6.50 0.20
CA THR A 71 12.11 -6.66 1.37
C THR A 71 11.75 -7.84 2.25
N ALA A 72 10.62 -8.50 1.96
CA ALA A 72 10.02 -9.54 2.78
C ALA A 72 9.79 -9.08 4.23
N ARG A 73 9.54 -7.78 4.45
CA ARG A 73 9.28 -7.22 5.79
C ARG A 73 7.81 -7.00 6.00
N ILE A 74 7.35 -7.34 7.19
CA ILE A 74 6.00 -7.09 7.68
C ILE A 74 6.01 -5.94 8.68
N GLY A 75 4.99 -5.10 8.61
CA GLY A 75 4.78 -4.01 9.55
C GLY A 75 3.82 -2.97 9.00
N ILE A 76 3.88 -1.77 9.56
CA ILE A 76 2.95 -0.69 9.26
C ILE A 76 3.59 0.39 8.38
N PHE A 77 2.77 1.08 7.60
CA PHE A 77 3.16 2.24 6.82
C PHE A 77 1.95 3.16 6.60
N PRO A 78 2.14 4.45 6.29
CA PRO A 78 1.02 5.35 6.02
C PRO A 78 0.27 4.95 4.74
N SER A 79 -1.06 4.80 4.79
CA SER A 79 -1.86 4.32 3.66
C SER A 79 -1.68 5.17 2.40
N ALA A 80 -1.51 6.49 2.56
CA ALA A 80 -1.29 7.44 1.45
C ALA A 80 0.03 7.23 0.67
N TYR A 81 0.94 6.36 1.15
CA TYR A 81 2.21 6.07 0.50
C TYR A 81 2.13 4.86 -0.42
N ALA A 82 0.99 4.18 -0.50
CA ALA A 82 0.73 3.14 -1.46
C ALA A 82 -0.57 3.43 -2.23
N VAL A 83 -0.67 2.88 -3.43
CA VAL A 83 -1.86 2.95 -4.27
C VAL A 83 -2.28 1.53 -4.64
N ASP A 84 -3.58 1.28 -4.62
CA ASP A 84 -4.13 -0.02 -4.99
C ASP A 84 -3.77 -0.38 -6.45
N SER A 85 -3.39 -1.65 -6.66
CA SER A 85 -2.90 -2.13 -7.96
C SER A 85 -4.03 -2.37 -8.97
N ASP A 86 -5.26 -2.64 -8.52
CA ASP A 86 -6.43 -2.93 -9.36
C ASP A 86 -6.96 -1.67 -10.07
N TYR A 87 -6.72 -0.47 -9.52
CA TYR A 87 -7.03 0.80 -10.20
C TYR A 87 -6.33 0.96 -11.56
N SER A 88 -5.24 0.23 -11.83
CA SER A 88 -4.58 0.24 -13.14
C SER A 88 -5.13 -0.81 -14.12
N ASP A 89 -5.74 -1.90 -13.65
CA ASP A 89 -6.34 -2.92 -14.52
C ASP A 89 -7.69 -2.46 -15.09
N TRP A 90 -8.44 -1.68 -14.31
CA TRP A 90 -9.65 -1.02 -14.78
C TRP A 90 -9.39 0.00 -15.91
N ASP A 91 -8.17 0.53 -16.04
CA ASP A 91 -7.80 1.45 -17.12
C ASP A 91 -7.13 0.73 -18.31
N SER A 92 -6.35 -0.32 -18.06
CA SER A 92 -5.61 -1.04 -19.13
C SER A 92 -6.51 -1.91 -20.03
N THR A 93 -7.68 -2.32 -19.54
CA THR A 93 -8.73 -2.91 -20.39
C THR A 93 -9.68 -1.86 -20.98
N CYS A 94 -9.65 -0.62 -20.50
CA CYS A 94 -10.56 0.43 -20.96
C CYS A 94 -10.06 1.17 -22.22
N GLU A 95 -8.94 0.76 -22.80
CA GLU A 95 -8.54 1.10 -24.17
C GLU A 95 -9.29 0.29 -25.24
N HIS A 96 -10.53 -0.16 -25.00
CA HIS A 96 -11.32 -0.87 -26.03
C HIS A 96 -12.78 -0.44 -26.16
N GLY A 97 -13.27 0.66 -25.55
CA GLY A 97 -14.68 0.99 -25.82
C GLY A 97 -15.35 2.25 -25.30
N ARG A 98 -14.68 3.31 -24.82
CA ARG A 98 -15.40 4.54 -24.42
C ARG A 98 -14.72 5.86 -24.78
N ARG A 99 -14.05 5.92 -25.93
CA ARG A 99 -13.54 7.18 -26.48
C ARG A 99 -14.62 8.15 -27.01
N GLU A 100 -15.90 7.90 -26.72
CA GLU A 100 -17.03 8.67 -27.30
C GLU A 100 -17.97 9.31 -26.26
N ARG A 101 -17.71 9.19 -24.96
CA ARG A 101 -18.65 9.70 -23.92
C ARG A 101 -18.50 11.19 -23.59
N TYR A 102 -17.61 11.92 -24.27
CA TYR A 102 -17.38 13.35 -24.06
C TYR A 102 -17.63 14.21 -25.31
N LEU A 103 -18.31 13.69 -26.34
CA LEU A 103 -18.94 14.57 -27.33
C LEU A 103 -20.15 15.23 -26.65
N LEU A 104 -19.88 16.28 -25.88
CA LEU A 104 -20.86 17.27 -25.47
C LEU A 104 -21.62 17.69 -26.73
N GLY A 105 -22.88 17.28 -26.81
CA GLY A 105 -23.82 17.72 -27.83
C GLY A 105 -24.10 19.21 -27.68
N TYR A 106 -23.18 20.05 -28.16
CA TYR A 106 -23.42 21.44 -28.47
C TYR A 106 -23.70 21.56 -29.98
N LEU A 107 -24.90 21.16 -30.36
CA LEU A 107 -25.63 21.68 -31.51
C LEU A 107 -26.98 22.08 -30.89
N GLY A 108 -27.28 23.34 -30.64
CA GLY A 108 -27.40 24.42 -31.62
C GLY A 108 -28.85 24.89 -31.52
#